data_AF-A0A7S3MJF1-F1
#
_entry.id   AF-A0A7S3MJF1-F1
#
_cell.length_a   1.000
_cell.length_b   1.000
_cell.length_c   1.000
_cell.angle_alpha   90.00
_cell.angle_beta   90.00
_cell.angle_gamma   90.00
#
_symmetry.space_group_name_H-M   'P 1'
#
loop_
_entity.id
_entity.type
_entity.pdbx_description
1 polymer ?
#
loop_
_entity_poly.entity_id
_entity_poly.type
_entity_poly.pdbx_seq_one_letter_code
_entity_poly.pdbx_strand_id
1 'polypeptide(L)'
;RMELIKQEAENELGKARPALETAERAVNALSKEDITDLKQTKSPTEHTVTALKCVLLYLGEKKPDWPKAQKTMTDIKFLDKLRKYDKDNIPSDILRNVGNVVSNKQTFN
;
A
#
# COMPACT_ATOMS: atom_id res chain seq x y z
N ARG A 1 24.98 24.04 -22.32
CA ARG A 1 23.51 23.98 -22.11
C ARG A 1 22.97 22.54 -22.21
N MET A 2 23.73 21.53 -21.77
CA MET A 2 23.37 20.10 -21.88
C MET A 2 23.54 19.32 -20.55
N GLU A 3 23.80 20.01 -19.43
CA GLU A 3 24.07 19.38 -18.14
C GLU A 3 22.89 19.44 -17.17
N LEU A 4 21.98 20.42 -17.34
CA LEU A 4 20.77 20.55 -16.50
C LEU A 4 19.75 19.42 -16.71
N ILE A 5 19.67 18.84 -17.91
CA ILE A 5 18.64 17.84 -18.24
C ILE A 5 18.95 16.46 -17.65
N LYS A 6 20.23 16.15 -17.37
CA LYS A 6 20.62 14.86 -16.78
C LYS A 6 20.36 14.80 -15.27
N GLN A 7 20.58 15.90 -14.55
CA GLN A 7 20.39 15.92 -13.08
C GLN A 7 18.93 15.90 -12.67
N GLU A 8 18.01 16.44 -13.47
CA GLU A 8 16.57 16.40 -13.15
C GLU A 8 15.97 14.99 -13.28
N ALA A 9 16.50 14.15 -14.18
CA ALA A 9 16.04 12.76 -14.35
C ALA A 9 16.48 11.83 -13.19
N GLU A 10 17.66 12.05 -12.60
CA GLU A 10 18.13 11.25 -11.46
C GLU A 10 17.47 11.63 -10.13
N ASN A 11 17.00 12.88 -10.00
CA ASN A 11 16.36 13.38 -8.78
C ASN A 11 14.93 12.84 -8.57
N GLU A 12 14.22 12.45 -9.64
CA GLU A 12 12.90 11.81 -9.52
C GLU A 12 13.00 10.32 -9.15
N LEU A 13 14.03 9.64 -9.67
CA LEU A 13 14.34 8.25 -9.34
C LEU A 13 14.82 8.06 -7.89
N GLY A 14 15.38 9.11 -7.28
CA GLY A 14 15.81 9.11 -5.88
C GLY A 14 14.67 9.16 -4.86
N LYS A 15 13.46 9.61 -5.23
CA LYS A 15 12.32 9.75 -4.30
C LYS A 15 11.53 8.46 -4.09
N ALA A 16 11.49 7.58 -5.10
CA ALA A 16 10.72 6.34 -5.02
C ALA A 16 11.45 5.22 -4.22
N ARG A 17 12.79 5.21 -4.22
CA ARG A 17 13.59 4.21 -3.47
C ARG A 17 13.40 4.28 -1.95
N PRO A 18 13.50 5.45 -1.29
CA PRO A 18 13.28 5.53 0.16
C PRO A 18 11.82 5.27 0.50
N ALA A 19 10.86 5.62 -0.36
CA ALA A 19 9.45 5.30 -0.15
C ALA A 19 9.21 3.79 -0.18
N LEU A 20 9.83 3.07 -1.11
CA LEU A 20 9.76 1.61 -1.18
C LEU A 20 10.39 0.97 0.07
N GLU A 21 11.60 1.38 0.45
CA GLU A 21 12.29 0.82 1.63
C GLU A 21 11.55 1.16 2.94
N THR A 22 10.99 2.37 3.04
CA THR A 22 10.17 2.78 4.19
C THR A 22 8.88 1.98 4.25
N ALA A 23 8.22 1.71 3.11
CA ALA A 23 7.06 0.85 3.07
C ALA A 23 7.40 -0.60 3.46
N GLU A 24 8.53 -1.14 2.97
CA GLU A 24 9.00 -2.48 3.37
C GLU A 24 9.35 -2.55 4.86
N ARG A 25 10.00 -1.53 5.42
CA ARG A 25 10.27 -1.43 6.86
C ARG A 25 8.99 -1.28 7.66
N ALA A 26 8.05 -0.45 7.23
CA ALA A 26 6.76 -0.28 7.90
C ALA A 26 5.99 -1.60 7.91
N VAL A 27 5.90 -2.31 6.79
CA VAL A 27 5.25 -3.63 6.69
C VAL A 27 5.96 -4.67 7.57
N ASN A 28 7.29 -4.60 7.70
CA ASN A 28 8.04 -5.48 8.60
C ASN A 28 7.97 -5.08 10.09
N ALA A 29 7.80 -3.79 10.39
CA ALA A 29 7.67 -3.26 11.73
C ALA A 29 6.25 -3.41 12.30
N LEU A 30 5.23 -3.58 11.43
CA LEU A 30 3.86 -3.88 11.85
C LEU A 30 3.82 -5.16 12.69
N SER A 31 3.49 -4.97 13.97
CA SER A 31 3.25 -6.04 14.93
C SER A 31 1.76 -6.40 14.97
N LYS A 32 1.43 -7.53 15.60
CA LYS A 32 0.02 -7.95 15.79
C LYS A 32 -0.79 -6.91 16.59
N GLU A 33 -0.13 -6.19 17.49
CA GLU A 33 -0.70 -5.11 18.28
C GLU A 33 -1.06 -3.91 17.38
N ASP A 34 -0.15 -3.46 16.51
CA ASP A 34 -0.42 -2.38 15.55
C ASP A 34 -1.61 -2.69 14.63
N ILE A 35 -1.73 -3.94 14.15
CA ILE A 35 -2.88 -4.37 13.34
C ILE A 35 -4.18 -4.36 14.15
N THR A 36 -4.10 -4.72 15.44
CA THR A 36 -5.25 -4.69 16.35
C THR A 36 -5.69 -3.24 16.61
N ASP A 37 -4.75 -2.33 16.84
CA ASP A 37 -5.01 -0.89 17.00
C ASP A 37 -5.58 -0.27 15.72
N LEU A 38 -4.99 -0.58 14.56
CA LEU A 38 -5.46 -0.13 13.25
C LEU A 38 -6.89 -0.62 12.98
N LYS A 39 -7.22 -1.86 13.37
CA LYS A 39 -8.58 -2.40 13.27
C LYS A 39 -9.55 -1.70 14.23
N GLN A 40 -9.12 -1.40 15.45
CA GLN A 40 -9.94 -0.77 16.48
C GLN A 40 -10.13 0.73 16.25
N THR A 41 -9.35 1.33 15.36
CA THR A 41 -9.52 2.70 14.91
C THR A 41 -10.94 2.91 14.38
N LYS A 42 -11.74 3.67 15.14
CA LYS A 42 -13.16 3.91 14.85
C LYS A 42 -13.39 4.84 13.65
N SER A 43 -12.41 5.68 13.35
CA SER A 43 -12.41 6.62 12.21
C SER A 43 -11.06 6.57 11.51
N PRO A 44 -10.81 5.57 10.65
CA PRO A 44 -9.58 5.52 9.87
C PRO A 44 -9.54 6.74 8.94
N THR A 45 -8.39 7.42 8.91
CA THR A 45 -8.18 8.50 7.96
C THR A 45 -8.33 7.99 6.54
N GLU A 46 -8.73 8.88 5.64
CA GLU A 46 -8.97 8.53 4.24
C GLU A 46 -7.71 7.90 3.60
N HIS A 47 -6.53 8.35 4.01
CA HIS A 47 -5.23 7.76 3.68
C HIS A 47 -5.11 6.29 4.12
N THR A 48 -5.46 5.99 5.38
CA THR A 48 -5.39 4.63 5.93
C THR A 48 -6.37 3.69 5.22
N VAL A 49 -7.60 4.16 4.97
CA VAL A 49 -8.60 3.40 4.23
C VAL A 49 -8.12 3.08 2.82
N THR A 50 -7.51 4.07 2.15
CA THR A 50 -6.98 3.94 0.78
C THR A 50 -5.82 2.94 0.73
N ALA A 51 -4.85 3.05 1.64
CA ALA A 51 -3.74 2.10 1.75
C ALA A 51 -4.24 0.66 1.98
N LEU A 52 -5.19 0.48 2.89
CA LEU A 52 -5.74 -0.84 3.20
C LEU A 52 -6.59 -1.40 2.05
N LYS A 53 -7.27 -0.54 1.29
CA LYS A 53 -7.97 -0.93 0.05
C LYS A 53 -7.00 -1.45 -1.00
N CYS A 54 -5.85 -0.80 -1.19
CA CYS A 54 -4.81 -1.28 -2.09
C CYS A 54 -4.32 -2.68 -1.67
N VAL A 55 -4.05 -2.88 -0.38
CA VAL A 55 -3.64 -4.20 0.14
C VAL A 55 -4.69 -5.27 -0.14
N LEU A 56 -5.97 -4.97 0.11
CA LEU A 56 -7.07 -5.90 -0.19
C LEU A 56 -7.17 -6.24 -1.67
N LEU A 57 -7.02 -5.24 -2.55
CA LEU A 57 -7.01 -5.46 -4.00
C LEU A 57 -5.88 -6.40 -4.39
N TYR A 58 -4.66 -6.21 -3.84
CA TYR A 58 -3.54 -7.10 -4.06
C TYR A 58 -3.83 -8.53 -3.59
N LEU A 59 -4.50 -8.69 -2.44
CA LEU A 59 -4.95 -9.99 -1.93
C LEU A 59 -6.12 -10.61 -2.72
N GLY A 60 -6.59 -9.98 -3.80
CA GLY A 60 -7.63 -10.49 -4.70
C GLY A 60 -9.05 -10.04 -4.35
N GLU A 61 -9.23 -9.14 -3.39
CA GLU A 61 -10.55 -8.60 -3.04
C GLU A 61 -10.94 -7.46 -4.00
N LYS A 62 -11.81 -7.77 -4.96
CA LYS A 62 -12.24 -6.82 -6.01
C LYS A 62 -13.06 -5.64 -5.49
N LYS A 63 -13.70 -5.78 -4.32
CA LYS A 63 -14.50 -4.74 -3.67
C LYS A 63 -13.97 -4.50 -2.26
N PRO A 64 -12.89 -3.73 -2.12
CA PRO A 64 -12.29 -3.50 -0.82
C PRO A 64 -13.09 -2.47 -0.02
N ASP A 65 -13.60 -2.90 1.14
CA ASP A 65 -14.37 -2.06 2.06
C ASP A 65 -13.71 -2.11 3.44
N TRP A 66 -13.86 -1.05 4.25
CA TRP A 66 -13.30 -1.02 5.60
C TRP A 66 -13.68 -2.24 6.47
N PRO A 67 -14.95 -2.71 6.49
CA PRO A 67 -15.32 -3.90 7.26
C PRO A 67 -14.61 -5.18 6.78
N LYS A 68 -14.40 -5.32 5.46
CA LYS A 68 -13.63 -6.45 4.89
C LYS A 68 -12.15 -6.33 5.23
N ALA A 69 -11.64 -5.12 5.26
CA ALA A 69 -10.28 -4.82 5.68
C ALA A 69 -10.07 -5.22 7.15
N GLN A 70 -10.99 -4.82 8.04
CA GLN A 70 -11.00 -5.24 9.44
C GLN A 70 -11.06 -6.76 9.58
N LYS A 71 -11.87 -7.44 8.76
CA LYS A 71 -11.95 -8.90 8.75
C LYS A 71 -10.64 -9.56 8.27
N THR A 72 -10.00 -8.98 7.27
CA THR A 72 -8.73 -9.49 6.74
C THR A 72 -7.60 -9.26 7.73
N MET A 73 -7.59 -8.13 8.45
CA MET A 73 -6.66 -7.83 9.54
C MET A 73 -6.81 -8.77 10.74
N THR A 74 -7.96 -9.43 10.93
CA THR A 74 -8.11 -10.50 11.93
C THR A 74 -7.42 -11.81 11.56
N ASP A 75 -7.04 -12.01 10.30
CA ASP A 75 -6.32 -13.21 9.89
C ASP A 75 -4.88 -13.14 10.45
N ILE A 76 -4.48 -14.12 11.27
CA ILE A 76 -3.13 -14.20 11.83
C ILE A 76 -2.08 -14.33 10.72
N LYS A 77 -2.47 -14.87 9.56
CA LYS A 77 -1.64 -14.97 8.36
C LYS A 77 -1.66 -13.70 7.51
N PHE A 78 -2.36 -12.63 7.90
CA PHE A 78 -2.41 -11.39 7.13
C PHE A 78 -1.02 -10.79 6.89
N LEU A 79 -0.22 -10.61 7.95
CA LEU A 79 1.15 -10.11 7.85
C LEU A 79 2.04 -11.05 7.03
N ASP A 80 1.87 -12.36 7.17
CA ASP A 80 2.60 -13.36 6.40
C ASP A 80 2.25 -13.31 4.91
N LYS A 81 0.95 -13.16 4.58
CA LYS A 81 0.45 -12.97 3.21
C LYS A 81 0.96 -11.68 2.59
N LEU A 82 1.03 -10.59 3.37
CA LEU A 82 1.61 -9.33 2.93
C LEU A 82 3.10 -9.46 2.60
N ARG A 83 3.87 -10.13 3.46
CA ARG A 83 5.32 -10.34 3.27
C ARG A 83 5.63 -11.32 2.15
N LYS A 84 4.81 -12.36 1.98
CA LYS A 84 4.93 -13.38 0.93
C LYS A 84 4.16 -13.03 -0.34
N TYR A 85 3.64 -11.81 -0.44
CA TYR A 85 2.86 -11.41 -1.60
C TYR A 85 3.71 -11.50 -2.86
N ASP A 86 3.22 -12.23 -3.87
CA ASP A 86 3.91 -12.39 -5.15
C ASP A 86 3.76 -11.10 -5.96
N LYS A 87 4.77 -10.24 -5.85
CA LYS A 87 4.85 -8.96 -6.57
C LYS A 87 5.22 -9.11 -8.06
N ASP A 88 5.65 -10.29 -8.48
CA ASP A 88 6.01 -10.60 -9.88
C ASP A 88 4.78 -11.01 -10.70
N ASN A 89 3.78 -11.64 -10.06
CA ASN A 89 2.57 -12.14 -10.71
C ASN A 89 1.33 -11.33 -10.35
N ILE A 90 1.38 -10.00 -10.48
CA ILE A 90 0.22 -9.14 -10.24
C ILE A 90 -0.64 -9.06 -11.52
N PRO A 91 -1.91 -9.52 -11.50
CA PRO A 91 -2.82 -9.37 -12.61
C PRO A 91 -3.03 -7.90 -12.98
N SER A 92 -3.08 -7.61 -14.28
CA SER A 92 -3.30 -6.26 -14.81
C SER A 92 -4.63 -5.62 -14.38
N ASP A 93 -5.65 -6.43 -14.07
CA ASP A 93 -6.91 -5.96 -13.49
C ASP A 93 -6.71 -5.36 -12.08
N ILE A 94 -5.85 -5.98 -11.26
CA ILE A 94 -5.49 -5.49 -9.93
C ILE A 94 -4.68 -4.19 -10.06
N LEU A 95 -3.69 -4.16 -10.95
CA LEU A 95 -2.88 -2.95 -11.20
C LEU A 95 -3.75 -1.77 -11.63
N ARG A 96 -4.74 -2.00 -12.50
CA ARG A 96 -5.69 -0.97 -12.93
C ARG A 96 -6.57 -0.49 -11.77
N ASN A 97 -7.08 -1.40 -10.95
CA ASN A 97 -7.89 -1.04 -9.78
C ASN A 97 -7.08 -0.27 -8.74
N VAL A 98 -5.86 -0.73 -8.42
CA VAL A 98 -4.95 -0.02 -7.54
C VAL A 98 -4.62 1.35 -8.13
N GLY A 99 -4.27 1.42 -9.41
CA GLY A 99 -4.00 2.66 -10.13
C GLY A 99 -5.12 3.69 -9.99
N ASN A 100 -6.39 3.28 -10.07
CA ASN A 100 -7.53 4.17 -9.84
C ASN A 100 -7.62 4.67 -8.38
N VAL A 101 -7.29 3.82 -7.41
CA VAL A 101 -7.29 4.17 -5.99
C VAL A 101 -6.15 5.13 -5.66
N VAL A 102 -4.94 4.92 -6.18
CA VAL A 102 -3.77 5.79 -5.92
C VAL A 102 -3.77 7.06 -6.78
N SER A 103 -4.37 7.02 -7.98
CA SER A 103 -4.48 8.21 -8.85
C SER A 103 -5.46 9.25 -8.30
N ASN A 104 -6.23 8.90 -7.27
CA ASN A 104 -7.02 9.86 -6.51
C ASN A 104 -6.06 10.69 -5.63
N LYS A 105 -5.40 11.69 -6.25
CA LYS A 105 -4.33 12.54 -5.67
C LYS A 105 -4.69 13.28 -4.38
N GLN A 106 -5.95 13.26 -3.96
CA GLN A 106 -6.40 13.91 -2.72
C GLN A 106 -6.11 13.07 -1.47
N THR A 107 -5.78 11.79 -1.62
CA THR A 107 -5.68 10.81 -0.51
C THR A 107 -4.32 10.14 -0.36
N PHE A 108 -3.30 10.54 -1.12
CA PHE A 108 -1.97 9.90 -1.11
C PHE A 108 -0.87 10.95 -1.31
N ASN A 109 -0.71 11.86 -0.34
CA ASN A 109 0.42 12.78 -0.23
C ASN A 109 0.76 12.94 1.26
#